data_AF-A0A2T0LBI8-F1
#
_entry.id   AF-A0A2T0LBI8-F1
#
_cell.length_a   1.000
_cell.length_b   1.000
_cell.length_c   1.000
_cell.angle_alpha   90.00
_cell.angle_beta   90.00
_cell.angle_gamma   90.00
#
_symmetry.space_group_name_H-M   'P 1'
#
loop_
_entity.id
_entity.type
_entity.pdbx_description
1 polymer ?
#
loop_
_entity_poly.entity_id
_entity_poly.type
_entity_poly.pdbx_seq_one_letter_code
_entity_poly.pdbx_strand_id
1 'polypeptide(L)'
;MEYSEKLVFLKYRPRGRSCPGVLYTGKLGVMIVARFRPPEVVSKTLEQYKRQGERYEIFPCRIEVNGNTYYGASYHLGQPITGYITIKEDGSVPSINLEEVEFATRIYFELINISIALYDFGFRIARKRHLGFMRRTLSILRWVERTMKHEMPPDIQQALEGFIKAPKETIDNHLRLKELVKKTDRHIKQNVKDQVVTPEDHKILGNYHYEFSRCATMQNVVQMKTYEDRKKVIQYLLQRKKFLPAIALWFYHLRMHPDEERVKPKDREMMKEVIDVYINGNMEREEKVFQKALEITRNPREDFASEIK
;
A
#
# COMPACT_ATOMS: atom_id res chain seq x y z
N MET A 1 -4.99 -9.76 -6.50
CA MET A 1 -4.63 -8.34 -6.36
C MET A 1 -3.25 -8.06 -5.78
N GLU A 2 -2.40 -9.08 -5.58
CA GLU A 2 -1.06 -8.96 -4.96
C GLU A 2 0.00 -8.14 -5.74
N TYR A 3 -0.34 -7.56 -6.90
CA TYR A 3 0.65 -7.05 -7.86
C TYR A 3 0.97 -5.56 -7.71
N SER A 4 0.00 -4.63 -7.56
CA SER A 4 0.30 -3.18 -7.52
C SER A 4 1.12 -2.75 -6.29
N GLU A 5 0.86 -3.34 -5.13
CA GLU A 5 1.57 -3.03 -3.89
C GLU A 5 3.02 -3.55 -3.88
N LYS A 6 3.33 -4.62 -4.63
CA LYS A 6 4.70 -5.15 -4.71
C LYS A 6 5.72 -4.11 -5.25
N LEU A 7 5.28 -3.02 -5.87
CA LEU A 7 6.12 -2.00 -6.49
C LEU A 7 6.00 -0.56 -5.97
N VAL A 8 4.88 -0.17 -5.32
CA VAL A 8 4.93 0.93 -4.32
C VAL A 8 6.13 0.69 -3.38
N PHE A 9 6.41 -0.60 -3.16
CA PHE A 9 7.36 -1.13 -2.22
C PHE A 9 8.45 -1.98 -2.89
N LEU A 10 8.97 -1.48 -4.02
CA LEU A 10 10.04 -2.09 -4.80
C LEU A 10 11.10 -2.79 -3.93
N LYS A 11 11.39 -4.04 -4.33
CA LYS A 11 12.40 -4.91 -3.71
C LYS A 11 13.80 -4.30 -3.78
N TYR A 12 14.18 -3.60 -2.71
CA TYR A 12 15.59 -3.52 -2.31
C TYR A 12 16.00 -4.89 -1.76
N ARG A 13 16.61 -5.76 -2.58
CA ARG A 13 17.36 -6.92 -2.08
C ARG A 13 18.80 -6.45 -1.76
N PRO A 14 19.18 -6.19 -0.51
CA PRO A 14 20.59 -6.24 -0.16
C PRO A 14 21.04 -7.70 -0.32
N ARG A 15 22.09 -7.93 -1.11
CA ARG A 15 22.82 -9.20 -1.09
C ARG A 15 23.38 -9.38 0.33
N GLY A 16 23.06 -10.49 0.98
CA GLY A 16 23.75 -10.93 2.20
C GLY A 16 22.84 -11.21 3.39
N ARG A 17 22.84 -12.50 3.78
CA ARG A 17 22.33 -13.11 5.02
C ARG A 17 20.81 -13.17 5.15
N SER A 18 20.29 -14.33 4.77
CA SER A 18 19.11 -14.95 5.38
C SER A 18 19.24 -14.88 6.90
N CYS A 19 18.39 -14.07 7.54
CA CYS A 19 18.12 -14.27 8.96
C CYS A 19 17.35 -15.59 9.10
N PRO A 20 17.83 -16.54 9.91
CA PRO A 20 17.10 -17.77 10.20
C PRO A 20 15.93 -17.43 11.13
N GLY A 21 14.75 -17.95 10.78
CA GLY A 21 13.54 -17.89 11.61
C GLY A 21 12.64 -16.69 11.31
N VAL A 22 11.85 -16.75 10.24
CA VAL A 22 10.38 -16.88 10.32
C VAL A 22 9.89 -17.47 9.00
N LEU A 23 9.39 -18.71 9.03
CA LEU A 23 8.55 -19.26 7.97
C LEU A 23 7.20 -18.53 8.03
N TYR A 24 7.02 -17.47 7.24
CA TYR A 24 5.69 -16.90 7.00
C TYR A 24 5.05 -17.65 5.84
N THR A 25 4.28 -18.68 6.17
CA THR A 25 3.38 -19.35 5.24
C THR A 25 2.26 -18.38 4.86
N GLY A 26 1.98 -18.24 3.57
CA GLY A 26 0.88 -17.44 3.03
C GLY A 26 -0.47 -17.80 3.65
N LYS A 27 -0.87 -16.98 4.62
CA LYS A 27 -2.21 -16.78 5.15
C LYS A 27 -2.20 -15.32 5.59
N LEU A 28 -3.27 -14.59 5.27
CA LEU A 28 -3.51 -13.23 5.78
C LEU A 28 -2.90 -13.11 7.18
N GLY A 29 -1.99 -12.16 7.34
CA GLY A 29 -1.37 -11.86 8.62
C GLY A 29 -2.45 -11.92 9.68
N VAL A 30 -2.26 -12.82 10.63
CA VAL A 30 -3.14 -13.06 11.77
C VAL A 30 -3.24 -11.73 12.51
N MET A 31 -4.13 -10.84 12.06
CA MET A 31 -4.85 -9.96 12.96
C MET A 31 -5.46 -10.92 13.95
N ILE A 32 -5.20 -10.66 15.21
CA ILE A 32 -5.82 -11.34 16.33
C ILE A 32 -7.34 -11.27 16.08
N VAL A 33 -7.88 -12.34 15.51
CA VAL A 33 -9.31 -12.57 15.41
C VAL A 33 -9.72 -12.82 16.84
N ALA A 34 -10.03 -11.75 17.57
CA ALA A 34 -11.13 -11.83 18.52
C ALA A 34 -12.24 -12.55 17.74
N ARG A 35 -12.66 -13.74 18.21
CA ARG A 35 -13.52 -14.69 17.49
C ARG A 35 -14.76 -13.97 16.94
N PHE A 36 -14.65 -13.36 15.76
CA PHE A 36 -15.76 -12.72 15.12
C PHE A 36 -16.68 -13.85 14.70
N ARG A 37 -17.88 -13.85 15.27
CA ARG A 37 -18.91 -14.82 14.99
C ARG A 37 -20.08 -14.02 14.44
N PRO A 38 -20.34 -14.08 13.12
CA PRO A 38 -21.56 -13.50 12.61
C PRO A 38 -22.77 -14.28 13.16
N PRO A 39 -23.98 -13.71 13.08
CA PRO A 39 -25.21 -14.43 13.38
C PRO A 39 -25.26 -15.79 12.66
N GLU A 40 -25.89 -16.79 13.28
CA GLU A 40 -25.99 -18.14 12.71
C GLU A 40 -26.72 -18.12 11.37
N VAL A 41 -27.72 -17.23 11.21
CA VAL A 41 -28.44 -17.06 9.95
C VAL A 41 -27.53 -16.60 8.82
N VAL A 42 -26.61 -15.65 9.07
CA VAL A 42 -25.61 -15.20 8.10
C VAL A 42 -24.67 -16.36 7.72
N SER A 43 -24.23 -17.15 8.70
CA SER A 43 -23.37 -18.31 8.44
C SER A 43 -24.07 -19.38 7.58
N LYS A 44 -25.37 -19.63 7.84
CA LYS A 44 -26.19 -20.55 7.05
C LYS A 44 -26.36 -20.04 5.61
N THR A 45 -26.65 -18.75 5.43
CA THR A 45 -26.75 -18.14 4.10
C THR A 45 -25.43 -18.27 3.33
N LEU A 46 -24.28 -18.03 3.96
CA LEU A 46 -22.97 -18.21 3.30
C LEU A 46 -22.75 -19.66 2.82
N GLU A 47 -23.13 -20.65 3.62
CA GLU A 47 -22.98 -22.05 3.22
C GLU A 47 -23.91 -22.41 2.05
N GLN A 48 -25.13 -21.86 1.98
CA GLN A 48 -26.05 -22.06 0.85
C GLN A 48 -25.51 -21.51 -0.47
N TYR A 49 -24.81 -20.38 -0.42
CA TYR A 49 -24.21 -19.76 -1.60
C TYR A 49 -22.87 -20.39 -1.99
N LYS A 50 -22.29 -21.27 -1.17
CA LYS A 50 -21.00 -21.92 -1.41
C LYS A 50 -21.10 -22.95 -2.53
N ARG A 51 -20.21 -22.88 -3.53
CA ARG A 51 -20.13 -23.90 -4.59
C ARG A 51 -19.25 -25.07 -4.14
N GLN A 52 -19.40 -26.21 -4.80
CA GLN A 52 -18.64 -27.42 -4.48
C GLN A 52 -17.13 -27.16 -4.51
N GLY A 53 -16.43 -27.57 -3.46
CA GLY A 53 -14.98 -27.41 -3.31
C GLY A 53 -14.54 -26.04 -2.79
N GLU A 54 -15.43 -25.06 -2.69
CA GLU A 54 -15.08 -23.73 -2.19
C GLU A 54 -14.96 -23.68 -0.67
N ARG A 55 -14.18 -22.71 -0.19
CA ARG A 55 -14.21 -22.22 1.18
C ARG A 55 -14.59 -20.75 1.15
N TYR A 56 -15.19 -20.25 2.24
CA TYR A 56 -15.42 -18.82 2.38
C TYR A 56 -14.64 -18.22 3.54
N GLU A 57 -14.32 -16.94 3.41
CA GLU A 57 -13.71 -16.11 4.43
C GLU A 57 -14.61 -14.91 4.69
N ILE A 58 -15.06 -14.76 5.94
CA ILE A 58 -15.91 -13.65 6.37
C ILE A 58 -15.02 -12.50 6.82
N PHE A 59 -15.37 -11.28 6.42
CA PHE A 59 -14.76 -10.08 6.95
C PHE A 59 -15.00 -9.96 8.46
N PRO A 60 -13.97 -9.74 9.28
CA PRO A 60 -14.10 -9.84 10.73
C PRO A 60 -14.75 -8.61 11.40
N CYS A 61 -15.61 -7.88 10.69
CA CYS A 61 -16.38 -6.75 11.19
C CYS A 61 -17.75 -6.68 10.53
N ARG A 62 -18.71 -6.09 11.23
CA ARG A 62 -20.00 -5.64 10.69
C ARG A 62 -19.79 -4.32 9.93
N ILE A 63 -20.58 -4.07 8.91
CA ILE A 63 -20.54 -2.84 8.12
C ILE A 63 -21.88 -2.15 8.27
N GLU A 64 -21.90 -0.97 8.88
CA GLU A 64 -23.13 -0.21 9.14
C GLU A 64 -23.30 0.87 8.08
N VAL A 65 -24.30 0.75 7.21
CA VAL A 65 -24.61 1.73 6.16
C VAL A 65 -26.08 2.08 6.25
N ASN A 66 -26.41 3.38 6.36
CA ASN A 66 -27.79 3.88 6.43
C ASN A 66 -28.67 3.21 7.51
N GLY A 67 -28.07 2.82 8.64
CA GLY A 67 -28.76 2.13 9.74
C GLY A 67 -28.97 0.62 9.53
N ASN A 68 -28.50 0.07 8.40
CA ASN A 68 -28.50 -1.36 8.11
C ASN A 68 -27.14 -1.99 8.41
N THR A 69 -27.17 -3.20 8.98
CA THR A 69 -25.96 -3.98 9.28
C THR A 69 -25.71 -5.02 8.17
N TYR A 70 -24.51 -4.97 7.59
CA TYR A 70 -24.06 -5.87 6.53
C TYR A 70 -22.85 -6.71 6.95
N TYR A 71 -22.73 -7.88 6.35
CA TYR A 71 -21.63 -8.82 6.47
C TYR A 71 -21.06 -9.14 5.09
N GLY A 72 -19.78 -8.86 4.89
CA GLY A 72 -19.06 -9.19 3.65
C GLY A 72 -18.32 -10.51 3.74
N ALA A 73 -18.34 -11.31 2.68
CA ALA A 73 -17.54 -12.52 2.57
C ALA A 73 -17.00 -12.74 1.16
N SER A 74 -15.92 -13.53 1.08
CA SER A 74 -15.33 -13.99 -0.19
C SER A 74 -15.29 -15.51 -0.24
N TYR A 75 -15.49 -16.07 -1.43
CA TYR A 75 -15.35 -17.49 -1.72
C TYR A 75 -14.05 -17.76 -2.49
N HIS A 76 -13.44 -18.92 -2.23
CA HIS A 76 -12.12 -19.28 -2.74
C HIS A 76 -12.09 -20.75 -3.17
N LEU A 77 -11.50 -21.02 -4.32
CA LEU A 77 -11.10 -22.36 -4.76
C LEU A 77 -9.57 -22.44 -4.81
N GLY A 78 -8.96 -22.53 -3.62
CA GLY A 78 -7.51 -22.38 -3.46
C GLY A 78 -7.07 -20.92 -3.58
N GLN A 79 -6.44 -20.57 -4.70
CA GLN A 79 -6.18 -19.20 -5.15
C GLN A 79 -6.57 -19.20 -6.63
N PRO A 80 -7.69 -18.58 -7.05
CA PRO A 80 -8.15 -17.24 -6.68
C PRO A 80 -9.50 -17.14 -5.95
N ILE A 81 -9.91 -15.90 -5.64
CA ILE A 81 -11.29 -15.57 -5.22
C ILE A 81 -12.25 -15.87 -6.38
N THR A 82 -13.31 -16.61 -6.09
CA THR A 82 -14.33 -17.05 -7.04
C THR A 82 -15.67 -16.35 -6.87
N GLY A 83 -15.82 -15.55 -5.82
CA GLY A 83 -16.93 -14.62 -5.69
C GLY A 83 -16.95 -13.86 -4.39
N TYR A 84 -17.75 -12.81 -4.36
CA TYR A 84 -18.04 -12.00 -3.18
C TYR A 84 -19.52 -12.08 -2.83
N ILE A 85 -19.88 -11.79 -1.59
CA ILE A 85 -21.27 -11.65 -1.18
C ILE A 85 -21.40 -10.68 -0.01
N THR A 86 -22.45 -9.89 -0.04
CA THR A 86 -22.86 -8.96 1.02
C THR A 86 -24.23 -9.39 1.53
N ILE A 87 -24.34 -9.65 2.84
CA ILE A 87 -25.53 -10.23 3.48
C ILE A 87 -26.00 -9.29 4.59
N LYS A 88 -27.32 -9.08 4.72
CA LYS A 88 -27.89 -8.33 5.86
C LYS A 88 -27.85 -9.17 7.14
N GLU A 89 -28.00 -8.52 8.29
CA GLU A 89 -27.99 -9.19 9.60
C GLU A 89 -29.06 -10.28 9.78
N ASP A 90 -30.21 -10.13 9.12
CA ASP A 90 -31.28 -11.12 9.08
C ASP A 90 -30.99 -12.32 8.17
N GLY A 91 -29.84 -12.32 7.48
CA GLY A 91 -29.41 -13.38 6.56
C GLY A 91 -29.93 -13.21 5.14
N SER A 92 -30.70 -12.16 4.84
CA SER A 92 -31.13 -11.86 3.47
C SER A 92 -29.97 -11.37 2.60
N VAL A 93 -30.03 -11.71 1.30
CA VAL A 93 -29.01 -11.32 0.30
C VAL A 93 -29.63 -10.28 -0.64
N PRO A 94 -29.43 -8.98 -0.37
CA PRO A 94 -30.06 -7.93 -1.15
C PRO A 94 -29.39 -7.79 -2.53
N SER A 95 -30.10 -7.15 -3.45
CA SER A 95 -29.59 -6.81 -4.79
C SER A 95 -28.35 -5.93 -4.71
N ILE A 96 -27.35 -6.21 -5.56
CA ILE A 96 -26.13 -5.42 -5.63
C ILE A 96 -26.37 -4.04 -6.24
N ASN A 97 -27.46 -3.86 -7.00
CA ASN A 97 -27.80 -2.58 -7.62
C ASN A 97 -28.38 -1.57 -6.62
N LEU A 98 -28.69 -2.01 -5.39
CA LEU A 98 -29.01 -1.10 -4.31
C LEU A 98 -27.74 -0.36 -3.88
N GLU A 99 -27.76 0.97 -3.95
CA GLU A 99 -26.60 1.83 -3.68
C GLU A 99 -25.94 1.52 -2.32
N GLU A 100 -26.75 1.26 -1.28
CA GLU A 100 -26.26 0.90 0.05
C GLU A 100 -25.49 -0.44 0.07
N VAL A 101 -25.87 -1.40 -0.77
CA VAL A 101 -25.27 -2.74 -0.85
C VAL A 101 -23.98 -2.69 -1.65
N GLU A 102 -23.96 -1.97 -2.78
CA GLU A 102 -22.74 -1.70 -3.54
C GLU A 102 -21.72 -0.99 -2.64
N PHE A 103 -22.16 0.02 -1.89
CA PHE A 103 -21.29 0.76 -0.99
C PHE A 103 -20.75 -0.08 0.17
N ALA A 104 -21.59 -0.90 0.81
CA ALA A 104 -21.14 -1.86 1.82
C ALA A 104 -20.11 -2.87 1.24
N THR A 105 -20.33 -3.32 0.00
CA THR A 105 -19.40 -4.20 -0.72
C THR A 105 -18.06 -3.51 -0.97
N ARG A 106 -18.09 -2.23 -1.36
CA ARG A 106 -16.90 -1.38 -1.54
C ARG A 106 -16.10 -1.22 -0.25
N ILE A 107 -16.77 -0.90 0.86
CA ILE A 107 -16.13 -0.76 2.17
C ILE A 107 -15.35 -2.03 2.51
N TYR A 108 -16.00 -3.19 2.47
CA TYR A 108 -15.36 -4.48 2.71
C TYR A 108 -14.13 -4.71 1.81
N PHE A 109 -14.31 -4.50 0.50
CA PHE A 109 -13.29 -4.75 -0.50
C PHE A 109 -12.04 -3.88 -0.28
N GLU A 110 -12.25 -2.58 -0.09
CA GLU A 110 -11.18 -1.62 0.11
C GLU A 110 -10.49 -1.82 1.46
N LEU A 111 -11.23 -2.12 2.54
CA LEU A 111 -10.63 -2.36 3.85
C LEU A 111 -9.73 -3.60 3.91
N ILE A 112 -10.05 -4.64 3.14
CA ILE A 112 -9.12 -5.77 2.95
C ILE A 112 -7.83 -5.28 2.30
N ASN A 113 -7.92 -4.51 1.21
CA ASN A 113 -6.74 -3.99 0.52
C ASN A 113 -5.90 -3.10 1.45
N ILE A 114 -6.53 -2.20 2.22
CA ILE A 114 -5.85 -1.36 3.20
C ILE A 114 -5.12 -2.21 4.26
N SER A 115 -5.76 -3.28 4.73
CA SER A 115 -5.15 -4.18 5.71
C SER A 115 -3.93 -4.90 5.13
N ILE A 116 -4.01 -5.41 3.90
CA ILE A 116 -2.89 -6.04 3.20
C ILE A 116 -1.75 -5.02 3.02
N ALA A 117 -2.05 -3.83 2.48
CA ALA A 117 -1.10 -2.74 2.30
C ALA A 117 -0.36 -2.40 3.61
N LEU A 118 -1.09 -2.29 4.71
CA LEU A 118 -0.54 -1.98 6.02
C LEU A 118 0.39 -3.08 6.55
N TYR A 119 -0.10 -4.32 6.60
CA TYR A 119 0.57 -5.42 7.30
C TYR A 119 1.70 -6.06 6.47
N ASP A 120 1.52 -6.20 5.16
CA ASP A 120 2.54 -6.81 4.30
C ASP A 120 3.66 -5.82 3.94
N PHE A 121 3.32 -4.52 3.89
CA PHE A 121 4.23 -3.51 3.36
C PHE A 121 4.46 -2.32 4.28
N GLY A 122 3.41 -1.67 4.77
CA GLY A 122 3.49 -0.45 5.57
C GLY A 122 4.44 -0.60 6.76
N PHE A 123 4.22 -1.62 7.60
CA PHE A 123 5.12 -1.91 8.73
C PHE A 123 6.54 -2.26 8.30
N ARG A 124 6.69 -3.06 7.25
CA ARG A 124 8.01 -3.45 6.75
C ARG A 124 8.84 -2.24 6.37
N ILE A 125 8.22 -1.23 5.75
CA ILE A 125 8.91 -0.01 5.31
C ILE A 125 9.15 0.93 6.46
N ALA A 126 8.14 1.15 7.30
CA ALA A 126 8.27 1.94 8.51
C ALA A 126 9.42 1.44 9.40
N ARG A 127 9.70 0.13 9.44
CA ARG A 127 10.81 -0.44 10.24
C ARG A 127 12.18 -0.38 9.58
N LYS A 128 12.29 -0.05 8.28
CA LYS A 128 13.60 -0.03 7.60
C LYS A 128 14.55 0.97 8.26
N ARG A 129 15.83 0.61 8.36
CA ARG A 129 16.94 1.50 8.77
C ARG A 129 17.26 2.61 7.75
N HIS A 130 16.31 2.90 6.85
CA HIS A 130 16.43 3.86 5.76
C HIS A 130 16.67 5.28 6.26
N LEU A 131 16.03 5.67 7.36
CA LEU A 131 16.15 6.99 7.94
C LEU A 131 17.59 7.33 8.36
N GLY A 132 18.29 6.39 9.02
CA GLY A 132 19.68 6.60 9.42
C GLY A 132 20.61 6.72 8.22
N PHE A 133 20.36 5.92 7.18
CA PHE A 133 21.08 5.97 5.91
C PHE A 133 20.89 7.32 5.20
N MET A 134 19.65 7.81 5.09
CA MET A 134 19.37 9.10 4.45
C MET A 134 19.91 10.29 5.25
N ARG A 135 19.84 10.25 6.59
CA ARG A 135 20.42 11.29 7.45
C ARG A 135 21.94 11.40 7.27
N ARG A 136 22.66 10.28 7.22
CA ARG A 136 24.11 10.28 6.96
C ARG A 136 24.44 10.82 5.57
N THR A 137 23.66 10.43 4.56
CA THR A 137 23.81 10.97 3.19
C THR A 137 23.67 12.49 3.20
N LEU A 138 22.62 13.01 3.83
CA LEU A 138 22.37 14.44 3.94
C LEU A 138 23.48 15.17 4.69
N SER A 139 24.02 14.59 5.77
CA SER A 139 25.15 15.16 6.50
C SER A 139 26.40 15.30 5.62
N ILE A 140 26.73 14.28 4.81
CA ILE A 140 27.87 14.33 3.89
C ILE A 140 27.64 15.41 2.82
N LEU A 141 26.45 15.45 2.22
CA LEU A 141 26.13 16.45 1.20
C LEU A 141 26.17 17.88 1.74
N ARG A 142 25.67 18.12 2.95
CA ARG A 142 25.78 19.43 3.62
C ARG A 142 27.22 19.81 3.98
N TRP A 143 28.07 18.83 4.25
CA TRP A 143 29.50 19.09 4.41
C TRP A 143 30.14 19.49 3.08
N VAL A 144 29.84 18.76 1.99
CA VAL A 144 30.29 19.10 0.63
C VAL A 144 29.83 20.50 0.25
N GLU A 145 28.55 20.82 0.49
CA GLU A 145 27.97 22.15 0.23
C GLU A 145 28.75 23.25 0.96
N ARG A 146 28.93 23.12 2.28
CA ARG A 146 29.62 24.15 3.08
C ARG A 146 31.09 24.32 2.72
N THR A 147 31.78 23.24 2.35
CA THR A 147 33.23 23.27 2.15
C THR A 147 33.65 23.52 0.72
N MET A 148 32.79 23.21 -0.26
CA MET A 148 33.20 23.17 -1.67
C MET A 148 32.24 23.86 -2.63
N LYS A 149 31.02 24.26 -2.24
CA LYS A 149 30.02 24.82 -3.19
C LYS A 149 30.56 26.02 -3.98
N HIS A 150 31.32 26.90 -3.33
CA HIS A 150 31.89 28.10 -3.96
C HIS A 150 32.96 27.79 -5.02
N GLU A 151 33.61 26.62 -4.94
CA GLU A 151 34.59 26.15 -5.93
C GLU A 151 33.96 25.35 -7.06
N MET A 152 32.67 25.01 -6.95
CA MET A 152 31.96 24.19 -7.92
C MET A 152 31.48 25.03 -9.11
N PRO A 153 31.61 24.51 -10.35
CA PRO A 153 30.91 25.07 -11.50
C PRO A 153 29.37 25.13 -11.27
N PRO A 154 28.66 26.08 -11.91
CA PRO A 154 27.22 26.27 -11.68
C PRO A 154 26.36 25.01 -11.88
N ASP A 155 26.67 24.20 -12.90
CA ASP A 155 25.96 22.94 -13.19
C ASP A 155 26.13 21.90 -12.08
N ILE A 156 27.31 21.85 -11.45
CA ILE A 156 27.59 20.98 -10.31
C ILE A 156 26.92 21.51 -9.03
N GLN A 157 26.85 22.83 -8.85
CA GLN A 157 26.10 23.43 -7.74
C GLN A 157 24.62 23.05 -7.83
N GLN A 158 24.01 23.16 -9.01
CA GLN A 158 22.63 22.75 -9.24
C GLN A 158 22.42 21.25 -8.99
N ALA A 159 23.34 20.40 -9.48
CA ALA A 159 23.29 18.96 -9.21
C ALA A 159 23.44 18.64 -7.72
N LEU A 160 24.26 19.39 -6.98
CA LEU A 160 24.40 19.23 -5.53
C LEU A 160 23.09 19.58 -4.81
N GLU A 161 22.43 20.66 -5.21
CA GLU A 161 21.12 21.04 -4.65
C GLU A 161 20.06 19.96 -4.92
N GLY A 162 20.01 19.42 -6.15
CA GLY A 162 19.16 18.29 -6.51
C GLY A 162 19.46 17.05 -5.65
N PHE A 163 20.73 16.70 -5.47
CA PHE A 163 21.13 15.58 -4.63
C PHE A 163 20.79 15.83 -3.15
N ILE A 164 20.90 17.06 -2.63
CA ILE A 164 20.49 17.39 -1.25
C ILE A 164 18.98 17.26 -1.05
N LYS A 165 18.18 17.60 -2.07
CA LYS A 165 16.72 17.50 -2.03
C LYS A 165 16.26 16.06 -1.80
N ALA A 166 16.91 15.09 -2.45
CA ALA A 166 16.50 13.69 -2.37
C ALA A 166 16.42 13.09 -0.95
N PRO A 167 17.50 13.08 -0.15
CA PRO A 167 17.46 12.57 1.20
C PRO A 167 16.58 13.41 2.12
N LYS A 168 16.43 14.73 1.91
CA LYS A 168 15.49 15.56 2.68
C LYS A 168 14.05 15.09 2.50
N GLU A 169 13.56 15.09 1.27
CA GLU A 169 12.19 14.65 0.97
C GLU A 169 11.96 13.19 1.35
N THR A 170 12.99 12.34 1.19
CA THR A 170 12.89 10.95 1.62
C THR A 170 12.77 10.81 3.13
N ILE A 171 13.50 11.62 3.91
CA ILE A 171 13.38 11.64 5.38
C ILE A 171 11.98 12.07 5.79
N ASP A 172 11.48 13.16 5.21
CA ASP A 172 10.18 13.75 5.57
C ASP A 172 9.03 12.78 5.25
N ASN A 173 9.02 12.23 4.03
CA ASN A 173 8.04 11.21 3.62
C ASN A 173 8.13 9.95 4.47
N HIS A 174 9.33 9.53 4.89
CA HIS A 174 9.49 8.35 5.73
C HIS A 174 8.98 8.56 7.17
N LEU A 175 9.16 9.76 7.72
CA LEU A 175 8.60 10.12 9.03
C LEU A 175 7.08 10.19 8.98
N ARG A 176 6.52 10.81 7.93
CA ARG A 176 5.08 10.86 7.70
C ARG A 176 4.48 9.47 7.51
N LEU A 177 5.11 8.62 6.71
CA LEU A 177 4.70 7.22 6.52
C LEU A 177 4.66 6.46 7.85
N LYS A 178 5.68 6.62 8.71
CA LYS A 178 5.70 5.99 10.05
C LYS A 178 4.54 6.42 10.92
N GLU A 179 4.18 7.70 10.88
CA GLU A 179 3.05 8.23 11.61
C GLU A 179 1.74 7.64 11.09
N LEU A 180 1.54 7.64 9.77
CA LEU A 180 0.34 7.12 9.11
C LEU A 180 0.15 5.63 9.38
N VAL A 181 1.19 4.81 9.22
CA VAL A 181 1.15 3.37 9.53
C VAL A 181 0.68 3.12 10.97
N LYS A 182 1.13 3.95 11.93
CA LYS A 182 0.67 3.83 13.32
C LYS A 182 -0.79 4.28 13.50
N LYS A 183 -1.21 5.33 12.81
CA LYS A 183 -2.61 5.81 12.84
C LYS A 183 -3.56 4.78 12.23
N THR A 184 -3.22 4.24 11.06
CA THR A 184 -3.97 3.16 10.41
C THR A 184 -4.08 1.93 11.30
N ASP A 185 -2.97 1.46 11.89
CA ASP A 185 -2.97 0.30 12.80
C ASP A 185 -3.86 0.51 14.03
N ARG A 186 -3.81 1.71 14.63
CA ARG A 186 -4.68 2.04 15.77
C ARG A 186 -6.16 2.04 15.37
N HIS A 187 -6.49 2.64 14.23
CA HIS A 187 -7.87 2.72 13.75
C HIS A 187 -8.42 1.34 13.39
N ILE A 188 -7.65 0.51 12.67
CA ILE A 188 -8.04 -0.88 12.37
C ILE A 188 -8.25 -1.67 13.65
N LYS A 189 -7.35 -1.55 14.64
CA LYS A 189 -7.51 -2.25 15.93
C LYS A 189 -8.75 -1.82 16.70
N GLN A 190 -9.12 -0.54 16.62
CA GLN A 190 -10.34 -0.04 17.22
C GLN A 190 -11.57 -0.65 16.54
N ASN A 191 -11.64 -0.63 15.20
CA ASN A 191 -12.74 -1.24 14.45
C ASN A 191 -12.85 -2.75 14.70
N VAL A 192 -11.72 -3.45 14.82
CA VAL A 192 -11.71 -4.89 15.16
C VAL A 192 -12.19 -5.12 16.59
N LYS A 193 -11.85 -4.24 17.53
CA LYS A 193 -12.32 -4.32 18.92
C LYS A 193 -13.83 -4.10 19.01
N ASP A 194 -14.33 -3.11 18.28
CA ASP A 194 -15.75 -2.75 18.28
C ASP A 194 -16.56 -3.69 17.37
N GLN A 195 -15.88 -4.44 16.48
CA GLN A 195 -16.45 -5.34 15.47
C GLN A 195 -17.42 -4.65 14.50
N VAL A 196 -17.27 -3.34 14.32
CA VAL A 196 -18.13 -2.49 13.49
C VAL A 196 -17.25 -1.56 12.66
N VAL A 197 -17.68 -1.29 11.44
CA VAL A 197 -17.09 -0.34 10.50
C VAL A 197 -18.20 0.52 9.93
N THR A 198 -17.97 1.83 9.93
CA THR A 198 -18.86 2.83 9.35
C THR A 198 -18.28 3.46 8.07
N PRO A 199 -19.08 4.19 7.28
CA PRO A 199 -18.59 4.99 6.15
C PRO A 199 -17.52 6.02 6.54
N GLU A 200 -17.60 6.57 7.75
CA GLU A 200 -16.59 7.50 8.24
C GLU A 200 -15.27 6.78 8.53
N ASP A 201 -15.32 5.57 9.09
CA ASP A 201 -14.12 4.73 9.25
C ASP A 201 -13.48 4.39 7.92
N HIS A 202 -14.29 4.04 6.92
CA HIS A 202 -13.84 3.76 5.56
C HIS A 202 -13.14 4.97 4.96
N LYS A 203 -13.72 6.16 5.07
CA LYS A 203 -13.12 7.41 4.61
C LYS A 203 -11.81 7.74 5.32
N ILE A 204 -11.75 7.60 6.65
CA ILE A 204 -10.53 7.85 7.44
C ILE A 204 -9.42 6.88 7.03
N LEU A 205 -9.73 5.58 6.95
CA LEU A 205 -8.76 4.55 6.57
C LEU A 205 -8.31 4.71 5.12
N GLY A 206 -9.22 5.04 4.21
CA GLY A 206 -8.91 5.35 2.81
C GLY A 206 -7.94 6.52 2.68
N ASN A 207 -8.18 7.61 3.42
CA ASN A 207 -7.27 8.75 3.46
C ASN A 207 -5.88 8.38 4.00
N TYR A 208 -5.82 7.58 5.07
CA TYR A 208 -4.52 7.12 5.58
C TYR A 208 -3.79 6.22 4.59
N HIS A 209 -4.51 5.32 3.92
CA HIS A 209 -3.97 4.44 2.89
C HIS A 209 -3.39 5.23 1.73
N TYR A 210 -4.18 6.13 1.16
CA TYR A 210 -3.74 7.01 0.10
C TYR A 210 -2.47 7.77 0.49
N GLU A 211 -2.46 8.40 1.66
CA GLU A 211 -1.34 9.22 2.11
C GLU A 211 -0.07 8.41 2.38
N PHE A 212 -0.15 7.20 2.97
CA PHE A 212 1.06 6.41 3.19
C PHE A 212 1.59 5.80 1.89
N SER A 213 0.71 5.42 0.97
CA SER A 213 1.07 4.93 -0.37
C SER A 213 1.71 6.04 -1.21
N ARG A 214 1.19 7.27 -1.11
CA ARG A 214 1.79 8.48 -1.68
C ARG A 214 3.17 8.76 -1.09
N CYS A 215 3.35 8.70 0.23
CA CYS A 215 4.66 8.88 0.87
C CYS A 215 5.69 7.86 0.38
N ALA A 216 5.28 6.61 0.20
CA ALA A 216 6.16 5.56 -0.32
C ALA A 216 6.53 5.78 -1.78
N THR A 217 5.54 6.14 -2.60
CA THR A 217 5.72 6.46 -4.03
C THR A 217 6.65 7.65 -4.22
N MET A 218 6.47 8.72 -3.44
CA MET A 218 7.31 9.91 -3.52
C MET A 218 8.78 9.62 -3.21
N GLN A 219 9.05 8.74 -2.24
CA GLN A 219 10.43 8.32 -1.95
C GLN A 219 11.10 7.64 -3.15
N ASN A 220 10.35 6.88 -3.95
CA ASN A 220 10.88 6.25 -5.16
C ASN A 220 11.10 7.28 -6.27
N VAL A 221 10.08 8.13 -6.53
CA VAL A 221 10.12 9.18 -7.56
C VAL A 221 11.32 10.09 -7.38
N VAL A 222 11.55 10.56 -6.14
CA VAL A 222 12.63 11.48 -5.83
C VAL A 222 14.00 10.85 -6.03
N GLN A 223 14.16 9.56 -5.70
CA GLN A 223 15.41 8.84 -5.96
C GLN A 223 15.69 8.71 -7.45
N MET A 224 14.68 8.38 -8.26
CA MET A 224 14.85 8.27 -9.71
C MET A 224 15.19 9.63 -10.35
N LYS A 225 14.44 10.69 -10.00
CA LYS A 225 14.63 12.04 -10.56
C LYS A 225 16.03 12.61 -10.30
N THR A 226 16.65 12.22 -9.20
CA THR A 226 17.98 12.71 -8.80
C THR A 226 19.12 11.79 -9.21
N TYR A 227 18.88 10.77 -10.05
CA TYR A 227 19.90 9.80 -10.43
C TYR A 227 21.13 10.44 -11.10
N GLU A 228 20.91 11.29 -12.11
CA GLU A 228 22.02 11.94 -12.83
C GLU A 228 22.71 13.01 -11.98
N ASP A 229 21.96 13.77 -11.17
CA ASP A 229 22.53 14.72 -10.22
C ASP A 229 23.51 14.05 -9.26
N ARG A 230 23.11 12.89 -8.71
CA ARG A 230 23.95 12.07 -7.84
C ARG A 230 25.26 11.70 -8.51
N LYS A 231 25.18 11.23 -9.75
CA LYS A 231 26.33 10.80 -10.53
C LYS A 231 27.29 11.96 -10.82
N LYS A 232 26.77 13.11 -11.25
CA LYS A 232 27.56 14.33 -11.53
C LYS A 232 28.36 14.78 -10.30
N VAL A 233 27.70 14.89 -9.14
CA VAL A 233 28.35 15.31 -7.90
C VAL A 233 29.45 14.32 -7.47
N ILE A 234 29.18 13.01 -7.55
CA ILE A 234 30.18 11.99 -7.18
C ILE A 234 31.40 12.05 -8.12
N GLN A 235 31.17 12.17 -9.43
CA GLN A 235 32.25 12.29 -10.42
C GLN A 235 33.10 13.53 -10.18
N TYR A 236 32.47 14.67 -9.91
CA TYR A 236 33.17 15.91 -9.58
C TYR A 236 34.07 15.75 -8.33
N LEU A 237 33.55 15.12 -7.27
CA LEU A 237 34.33 14.89 -6.05
C LEU A 237 35.55 13.97 -6.30
N LEU A 238 35.40 12.95 -7.15
CA LEU A 238 36.52 12.10 -7.56
C LEU A 238 37.59 12.89 -8.33
N GLN A 239 37.17 13.74 -9.29
CA GLN A 239 38.08 14.60 -10.06
C GLN A 239 38.85 15.58 -9.16
N ARG A 240 38.21 16.11 -8.12
CA ARG A 240 38.83 16.99 -7.11
C ARG A 240 39.61 16.23 -6.03
N LYS A 241 39.87 14.93 -6.21
CA LYS A 241 40.60 14.06 -5.28
C LYS A 241 39.96 13.99 -3.87
N LYS A 242 38.66 14.25 -3.74
CA LYS A 242 37.91 14.13 -2.48
C LYS A 242 37.33 12.72 -2.35
N PHE A 243 38.23 11.74 -2.24
CA PHE A 243 37.86 10.31 -2.32
C PHE A 243 36.93 9.85 -1.20
N LEU A 244 37.13 10.28 0.05
CA LEU A 244 36.32 9.84 1.19
C LEU A 244 34.82 10.17 1.02
N PRO A 245 34.40 11.44 0.79
CA PRO A 245 33.00 11.75 0.55
C PRO A 245 32.48 11.14 -0.76
N ALA A 246 33.31 11.07 -1.81
CA ALA A 246 32.92 10.49 -3.09
C ALA A 246 32.58 8.98 -2.97
N ILE A 247 33.44 8.20 -2.32
CA ILE A 247 33.24 6.76 -2.11
C ILE A 247 32.00 6.53 -1.23
N ALA A 248 31.83 7.33 -0.17
CA ALA A 248 30.64 7.25 0.66
C ALA A 248 29.37 7.50 -0.17
N LEU A 249 29.30 8.62 -0.91
CA LEU A 249 28.19 8.97 -1.81
C LEU A 249 27.97 7.95 -2.93
N TRP A 250 29.02 7.29 -3.41
CA TRP A 250 28.92 6.18 -4.36
C TRP A 250 28.19 4.98 -3.77
N PHE A 251 28.53 4.56 -2.55
CA PHE A 251 27.77 3.51 -1.85
C PHE A 251 26.31 3.91 -1.63
N TYR A 252 26.02 5.20 -1.42
CA TYR A 252 24.65 5.70 -1.32
C TYR A 252 23.92 5.64 -2.67
N HIS A 253 24.59 6.03 -3.75
CA HIS A 253 24.06 5.99 -5.12
C HIS A 253 23.64 4.57 -5.54
N LEU A 254 24.49 3.57 -5.28
CA LEU A 254 24.19 2.15 -5.54
C LEU A 254 23.05 1.59 -4.67
N ARG A 255 22.74 2.26 -3.56
CA ARG A 255 21.70 1.87 -2.59
C ARG A 255 20.38 2.62 -2.77
N MET A 256 20.26 3.46 -3.78
CA MET A 256 19.03 4.15 -4.15
C MET A 256 18.55 3.68 -5.52
N HIS A 257 17.30 3.97 -5.86
CA HIS A 257 16.74 3.60 -7.16
C HIS A 257 17.55 4.18 -8.33
N PRO A 258 17.75 3.40 -9.40
CA PRO A 258 18.32 3.93 -10.63
C PRO A 258 17.32 4.85 -11.34
N ASP A 259 17.72 5.48 -12.45
CA ASP A 259 16.77 6.19 -13.32
C ASP A 259 15.66 5.24 -13.85
N GLU A 260 14.58 5.83 -14.38
CA GLU A 260 13.44 5.08 -14.93
C GLU A 260 13.88 4.12 -16.05
N GLU A 261 14.86 4.55 -16.87
CA GLU A 261 15.37 3.82 -18.03
C GLU A 261 16.07 2.50 -17.67
N ARG A 262 16.70 2.43 -16.50
CA ARG A 262 17.40 1.24 -15.99
C ARG A 262 16.52 0.32 -15.15
N VAL A 263 15.27 0.69 -14.87
CA VAL A 263 14.27 -0.19 -14.23
C VAL A 263 13.72 -1.18 -15.26
N LYS A 264 13.46 -2.43 -14.85
CA LYS A 264 12.89 -3.46 -15.73
C LYS A 264 11.53 -2.99 -16.31
N PRO A 265 11.18 -3.33 -17.57
CA PRO A 265 9.95 -2.85 -18.20
C PRO A 265 8.68 -3.04 -17.36
N LYS A 266 8.47 -4.25 -16.81
CA LYS A 266 7.35 -4.57 -15.92
C LYS A 266 7.30 -3.70 -14.65
N ASP A 267 8.47 -3.41 -14.09
CA ASP A 267 8.59 -2.58 -12.90
C ASP A 267 8.35 -1.09 -13.24
N ARG A 268 8.69 -0.67 -14.46
CA ARG A 268 8.43 0.69 -14.96
C ARG A 268 6.94 0.93 -15.19
N GLU A 269 6.26 0.03 -15.89
CA GLU A 269 4.80 0.12 -16.12
C GLU A 269 4.05 0.25 -14.81
N MET A 270 4.35 -0.63 -13.85
CA MET A 270 3.68 -0.60 -12.56
C MET A 270 4.01 0.67 -11.76
N MET A 271 5.21 1.22 -11.91
CA MET A 271 5.55 2.49 -11.28
C MET A 271 4.79 3.67 -11.89
N LYS A 272 4.58 3.67 -13.20
CA LYS A 272 3.71 4.65 -13.87
C LYS A 272 2.29 4.56 -13.31
N GLU A 273 1.76 3.36 -13.17
CA GLU A 273 0.42 3.16 -12.59
C GLU A 273 0.34 3.71 -11.15
N VAL A 274 1.34 3.41 -10.31
CA VAL A 274 1.39 3.87 -8.92
C VAL A 274 1.55 5.38 -8.81
N ILE A 275 2.37 5.99 -9.68
CA ILE A 275 2.51 7.45 -9.76
C ILE A 275 1.17 8.07 -10.19
N ASP A 276 0.50 7.49 -11.18
CA ASP A 276 -0.76 8.03 -11.68
C ASP A 276 -1.84 8.04 -10.60
N VAL A 277 -1.93 6.99 -9.79
CA VAL A 277 -2.88 6.92 -8.67
C VAL A 277 -2.47 7.89 -7.54
N TYR A 278 -1.28 7.74 -6.96
CA TYR A 278 -0.96 8.40 -5.69
C TYR A 278 -0.29 9.77 -5.81
N ILE A 279 0.17 10.14 -7.00
CA ILE A 279 0.76 11.46 -7.27
C ILE A 279 -0.20 12.31 -8.12
N ASN A 280 -0.78 11.73 -9.17
CA ASN A 280 -1.70 12.46 -10.06
C ASN A 280 -3.16 12.36 -9.63
N GLY A 281 -3.52 11.45 -8.72
CA GLY A 281 -4.89 11.30 -8.22
C GLY A 281 -5.82 10.55 -9.18
N ASN A 282 -5.30 9.80 -10.15
CA ASN A 282 -6.13 9.05 -11.09
C ASN A 282 -6.59 7.71 -10.50
N MET A 283 -7.85 7.65 -10.07
CA MET A 283 -8.45 6.47 -9.42
C MET A 283 -9.10 5.49 -10.41
N GLU A 284 -9.05 5.74 -11.73
CA GLU A 284 -9.74 4.93 -12.75
C GLU A 284 -9.39 3.45 -12.67
N ARG A 285 -8.14 3.14 -12.33
CA ARG A 285 -7.69 1.75 -12.16
C ARG A 285 -8.37 1.08 -10.98
N GLU A 286 -8.38 1.73 -9.82
CA GLU A 286 -8.97 1.18 -8.60
C GLU A 286 -10.46 0.93 -8.82
N GLU A 287 -11.12 1.84 -9.54
CA GLU A 287 -12.51 1.67 -9.97
C GLU A 287 -12.69 0.46 -10.89
N LYS A 288 -11.86 0.30 -11.94
CA LYS A 288 -11.91 -0.90 -12.80
C LYS A 288 -11.69 -2.21 -12.02
N VAL A 289 -10.87 -2.17 -10.96
CA VAL A 289 -10.65 -3.34 -10.11
C VAL A 289 -11.89 -3.65 -9.27
N PHE A 290 -12.53 -2.63 -8.72
CA PHE A 290 -13.78 -2.80 -7.98
C PHE A 290 -14.92 -3.28 -8.89
N GLN A 291 -15.05 -2.74 -10.10
CA GLN A 291 -16.05 -3.20 -11.08
C GLN A 291 -15.89 -4.70 -11.41
N LYS A 292 -14.65 -5.19 -11.56
CA LYS A 292 -14.37 -6.63 -11.71
C LYS A 292 -14.75 -7.45 -10.47
N ALA A 293 -14.66 -6.87 -9.29
CA ALA A 293 -15.13 -7.52 -8.06
C ALA A 293 -16.66 -7.61 -8.04
N LEU A 294 -17.37 -6.58 -8.50
CA LEU A 294 -18.82 -6.61 -8.68
C LEU A 294 -19.26 -7.63 -9.73
N GLU A 295 -18.49 -7.84 -10.81
CA GLU A 295 -18.83 -8.85 -11.82
C GLU A 295 -18.95 -10.27 -11.24
N ILE A 296 -18.15 -10.59 -10.20
CA ILE A 296 -18.12 -11.90 -9.55
C ILE A 296 -18.90 -11.94 -8.22
N THR A 297 -19.64 -10.88 -7.88
CA THR A 297 -20.51 -10.90 -6.71
C THR A 297 -21.67 -11.90 -6.90
N ARG A 298 -22.10 -12.52 -5.81
CA ARG A 298 -23.22 -13.47 -5.76
C ARG A 298 -24.54 -12.81 -5.36
N ASN A 299 -24.49 -11.53 -4.98
CA ASN A 299 -25.69 -10.73 -4.78
C ASN A 299 -26.52 -10.70 -6.08
N PRO A 300 -27.85 -10.81 -6.00
CA PRO A 300 -28.71 -10.73 -7.19
C PRO A 300 -28.54 -9.37 -7.87
N ARG A 301 -28.75 -9.34 -9.19
CA ARG A 301 -28.72 -8.10 -10.00
C ARG A 301 -30.11 -7.51 -10.22
N GLU A 302 -31.15 -8.26 -9.89
CA GLU A 302 -32.52 -7.78 -9.95
C GLU A 302 -33.02 -7.62 -8.52
N ASP A 303 -33.75 -6.55 -8.27
CA ASP A 303 -34.48 -6.40 -7.03
C ASP A 303 -35.59 -7.44 -7.07
N PHE A 304 -35.40 -8.58 -6.40
CA PHE A 304 -36.49 -9.52 -6.14
C PHE A 304 -37.44 -8.90 -5.10
N ALA A 305 -38.09 -7.80 -5.47
CA ALA A 305 -39.37 -7.43 -4.91
C ALA A 305 -40.38 -8.42 -5.49
N SER A 306 -40.87 -9.32 -4.62
CA SER A 306 -41.94 -10.29 -4.86
C SER A 306 -41.69 -11.40 -5.87
N GLU A 307 -41.33 -12.59 -5.38
CA GLU A 307 -41.97 -13.85 -5.77
C GLU A 307 -41.62 -14.94 -4.75
N ILE A 308 -42.19 -14.82 -3.55
CA ILE A 308 -42.53 -16.00 -2.74
C ILE A 308 -44.04 -16.11 -2.84
N LYS A 309 -44.51 -16.95 -3.77
CA LYS A 309 -45.85 -17.54 -3.74
C LYS A 309 -45.76 -18.89 -3.02
#